data_AF-A0A7C7I1Q8-F1
#
_entry.id   AF-A0A7C7I1Q8-F1
#
_cell.length_a   1.000
_cell.length_b   1.000
_cell.length_c   1.000
_cell.angle_alpha   90.00
_cell.angle_beta   90.00
_cell.angle_gamma   90.00
#
_symmetry.space_group_name_H-M   'P 1'
#
loop_
_entity.id
_entity.type
_entity.pdbx_description
1 polymer ?
#
loop_
_entity_poly.entity_id
_entity_poly.type
_entity_poly.pdbx_seq_one_letter_code
_entity_poly.pdbx_strand_id
1 'polypeptide(L)'
;MFKTPRSRLIFIILLTGIFGWQLYSKGLKLGLDLQGGMHLVLEVDDPEGTMTVEAKADMIDRVDRIIRTRIDEFGVEEPLIQKVGGERLIVELAGISDQDRAKEIVQRNAFLEFKLVLLTTDMTAALSRIDRSVVAALGIDSIRALGADVVASEQPEIVDLLFGGGDTTVTGEQVDTAEVVEEVPEEEDPLDSFQPFSSKLNMGDIPGTYLIALEDIPTVELFLAMDEVQRALPRDQALQWGMELVGRGARTYKYLWVLEEDPFLTGDRLETATAGRDPQFNQSQVQFELSRAGGRTFGQFTGQHIGDNLAIVLDGLVQSAPVIRDRIGARGQIDMGSGTPLEEAS
;
A
#
# COMPACT_ATOMS: atom_id res chain seq x y z
N MET A 1 57.40 -5.13 -6.80
CA MET A 1 58.74 -4.55 -7.01
C MET A 1 59.36 -5.11 -8.30
N PHE A 2 58.99 -4.57 -9.46
CA PHE A 2 59.40 -5.07 -10.79
C PHE A 2 60.80 -4.55 -11.14
N LYS A 3 61.81 -5.44 -11.08
CA LYS A 3 63.24 -5.10 -11.18
C LYS A 3 63.75 -4.95 -12.62
N THR A 4 62.99 -5.31 -13.66
CA THR A 4 63.45 -5.20 -15.06
C THR A 4 62.45 -4.44 -15.94
N PRO A 5 62.91 -3.64 -16.92
CA PRO A 5 62.03 -2.84 -17.78
C PRO A 5 61.04 -3.70 -18.59
N ARG A 6 61.44 -4.93 -18.96
CA ARG A 6 60.58 -5.90 -19.65
C ARG A 6 59.42 -6.39 -18.78
N SER A 7 59.64 -6.61 -17.48
CA SER A 7 58.57 -7.03 -16.56
C SER A 7 57.52 -5.93 -16.32
N ARG A 8 57.93 -4.65 -16.38
CA ARG A 8 57.00 -3.51 -16.29
C ARG A 8 56.12 -3.40 -17.53
N LEU A 9 56.70 -3.63 -18.72
CA LEU A 9 55.94 -3.55 -19.98
C LEU A 9 54.87 -4.64 -20.07
N ILE A 10 55.19 -5.87 -19.65
CA ILE A 10 54.24 -6.98 -19.61
C ILE A 10 53.13 -6.71 -18.60
N PHE A 11 53.47 -6.18 -17.42
CA PHE A 11 52.48 -5.83 -16.41
C PHE A 11 51.52 -4.73 -16.90
N ILE A 12 52.03 -3.71 -17.60
CA ILE A 12 51.20 -2.64 -18.18
C ILE A 12 50.24 -3.22 -19.22
N ILE A 13 50.71 -4.07 -20.14
CA ILE A 13 49.87 -4.69 -21.18
C ILE A 13 48.81 -5.60 -20.56
N LEU A 14 49.17 -6.36 -19.53
CA LEU A 14 48.24 -7.25 -18.85
C LEU A 14 47.20 -6.46 -18.05
N LEU A 15 47.60 -5.34 -17.46
CA LEU A 15 46.71 -4.44 -16.72
C LEU A 15 45.76 -3.69 -17.67
N THR A 16 46.22 -3.20 -18.83
CA THR A 16 45.33 -2.63 -19.85
C THR A 16 44.43 -3.69 -20.49
N GLY A 17 44.92 -4.92 -20.65
CA GLY A 17 44.10 -6.05 -21.11
C GLY A 17 42.99 -6.41 -20.14
N ILE A 18 43.30 -6.51 -18.84
CA ILE A 18 42.30 -6.73 -17.78
C ILE A 18 41.33 -5.56 -17.70
N PHE A 19 41.81 -4.32 -17.75
CA PHE A 19 40.95 -3.14 -17.67
C PHE A 19 40.05 -3.02 -18.90
N GLY A 20 40.57 -3.33 -20.10
CA GLY A 20 39.80 -3.38 -21.33
C GLY A 20 38.75 -4.50 -21.32
N TRP A 21 39.10 -5.69 -20.80
CA TRP A 21 38.14 -6.77 -20.63
C TRP A 21 37.07 -6.44 -19.58
N GLN A 22 37.47 -5.82 -18.48
CA GLN A 22 36.55 -5.38 -17.43
C GLN A 22 35.57 -4.32 -17.97
N LEU A 23 36.03 -3.40 -18.80
CA LEU A 23 35.20 -2.40 -19.47
C LEU A 23 34.26 -3.01 -20.52
N TYR A 24 34.69 -4.06 -21.23
CA TYR A 24 33.83 -4.79 -22.17
C TYR A 24 32.76 -5.63 -21.43
N SER A 25 33.12 -6.24 -20.29
CA SER A 25 32.19 -7.07 -19.50
C SER A 25 31.16 -6.26 -18.72
N LYS A 26 31.48 -5.01 -18.37
CA LYS A 26 30.54 -4.06 -17.80
C LYS A 26 29.93 -3.24 -18.94
N GLY A 27 28.94 -3.82 -19.63
CA GLY A 27 28.23 -3.16 -20.71
C GLY A 27 27.91 -1.71 -20.36
N LEU A 28 28.39 -0.78 -21.19
CA LEU A 28 28.07 0.64 -21.07
C LEU A 28 26.56 0.80 -21.17
N LYS A 29 25.92 1.37 -20.13
CA LYS A 29 24.51 1.74 -20.18
C LYS A 29 24.33 2.80 -21.27
N LEU A 30 23.62 2.45 -22.33
CA LEU A 30 23.37 3.35 -23.46
C LEU A 30 22.05 4.08 -23.21
N GLY A 31 22.01 5.39 -23.48
CA GLY A 31 20.77 6.17 -23.37
C GLY A 31 19.78 5.81 -24.49
N LEU A 32 18.55 6.31 -24.37
CA LEU A 32 17.45 6.14 -25.33
C LEU A 32 17.87 6.37 -26.81
N ASP A 33 18.70 7.38 -27.05
CA ASP A 33 19.19 7.77 -28.38
C ASP A 33 20.17 6.75 -29.00
N LEU A 34 20.79 5.91 -28.17
CA LEU A 34 21.81 4.94 -28.59
C LEU A 34 21.35 3.47 -28.51
N GLN A 35 20.35 3.17 -27.68
CA GLN A 35 19.81 1.82 -27.47
C GLN A 35 18.42 1.62 -28.08
N GLY A 36 17.72 2.70 -28.44
CA GLY A 36 16.31 2.66 -28.82
C GLY A 36 15.41 2.44 -27.58
N GLY A 37 14.20 2.99 -27.64
CA GLY A 37 13.21 2.86 -26.57
C GLY A 37 11.97 3.71 -26.88
N MET A 38 11.07 3.79 -25.91
CA MET A 38 9.78 4.46 -26.10
C MET A 38 9.64 5.62 -25.13
N HIS A 39 9.25 6.79 -25.66
CA HIS A 39 8.91 7.99 -24.89
C HIS A 39 7.41 8.26 -25.08
N LEU A 40 6.65 8.14 -23.99
CA LEU A 40 5.21 8.40 -23.95
C LEU A 40 4.95 9.68 -23.16
N VAL A 41 4.08 10.51 -23.70
CA VAL A 41 3.53 11.67 -23.01
C VAL A 41 2.04 11.41 -22.82
N LEU A 42 1.63 11.30 -21.56
CA LEU A 42 0.25 11.11 -21.17
C LEU A 42 -0.28 12.43 -20.59
N GLU A 43 -1.53 12.74 -20.92
CA GLU A 43 -2.24 13.94 -20.48
C GLU A 43 -3.66 13.51 -20.09
N VAL A 44 -4.24 14.16 -19.09
CA VAL A 44 -5.63 13.88 -18.67
C VAL A 44 -6.57 14.38 -19.77
N ASP A 45 -7.40 13.49 -20.31
CA ASP A 45 -8.42 13.85 -21.30
C ASP A 45 -9.62 14.50 -20.59
N ASP A 46 -9.67 15.83 -20.63
CA ASP A 46 -10.77 16.66 -20.10
C ASP A 46 -11.27 17.61 -21.19
N PRO A 47 -12.02 17.09 -22.19
CA PRO A 47 -12.46 17.87 -23.35
C PRO A 47 -13.44 18.99 -22.98
N GLU A 48 -14.13 18.86 -21.84
CA GLU A 48 -15.10 19.86 -21.37
C GLU A 48 -14.48 20.89 -20.42
N GLY A 49 -13.23 20.69 -19.98
CA GLY A 49 -12.51 21.61 -19.07
C GLY A 49 -13.13 21.69 -17.69
N THR A 50 -13.84 20.65 -17.26
CA THR A 50 -14.66 20.65 -16.04
C THR A 50 -13.85 20.28 -14.79
N MET A 51 -12.69 19.66 -14.96
CA MET A 51 -11.86 19.22 -13.85
C MET A 51 -11.03 20.38 -13.29
N THR A 52 -10.97 20.48 -11.96
CA THR A 52 -10.09 21.44 -11.28
C THR A 52 -8.62 21.01 -11.42
N VAL A 53 -7.70 21.94 -11.17
CA VAL A 53 -6.25 21.66 -11.22
C VAL A 53 -5.87 20.58 -10.19
N GLU A 54 -6.52 20.60 -9.03
CA GLU A 54 -6.35 19.59 -7.98
C GLU A 54 -6.86 18.22 -8.43
N ALA A 55 -8.05 18.15 -9.04
CA ALA A 55 -8.60 16.89 -9.55
C ALA A 55 -7.74 16.29 -10.68
N LYS A 56 -7.13 17.14 -11.53
CA LYS A 56 -6.17 16.70 -12.55
C LYS A 56 -4.89 16.17 -11.95
N ALA A 57 -4.36 16.82 -10.91
CA ALA A 57 -3.19 16.36 -10.19
C ALA A 57 -3.44 14.99 -9.52
N ASP A 58 -4.57 14.83 -8.83
CA ASP A 58 -4.97 13.56 -8.22
C ASP A 58 -5.12 12.44 -9.26
N MET A 59 -5.65 12.77 -10.44
CA MET A 59 -5.76 11.84 -11.56
C MET A 59 -4.38 11.45 -12.10
N ILE A 60 -3.46 12.41 -12.26
CA ILE A 60 -2.09 12.12 -12.66
C ILE A 60 -1.38 11.25 -11.63
N ASP A 61 -1.59 11.47 -10.33
CA ASP A 61 -1.03 10.63 -9.28
C ASP A 61 -1.60 9.21 -9.30
N ARG A 62 -2.88 9.05 -9.65
CA ARG A 62 -3.48 7.74 -9.93
C ARG A 62 -2.82 7.08 -11.14
N VAL A 63 -2.71 7.78 -12.27
CA VAL A 63 -2.09 7.26 -13.49
C VAL A 63 -0.62 6.88 -13.25
N ASP A 64 0.14 7.68 -12.50
CA ASP A 64 1.52 7.37 -12.12
C ASP A 64 1.63 6.02 -11.40
N ARG A 65 0.77 5.77 -10.39
CA ARG A 65 0.71 4.47 -9.70
C ARG A 65 0.35 3.33 -10.64
N ILE A 66 -0.66 3.52 -11.50
CA ILE A 66 -1.09 2.52 -12.49
C ILE A 66 0.07 2.14 -13.39
N ILE A 67 0.75 3.14 -13.94
CA ILE A 67 1.82 2.94 -14.90
C ILE A 67 3.04 2.28 -14.22
N ARG A 68 3.37 2.66 -12.98
CA ARG A 68 4.42 1.97 -12.19
C ARG A 68 4.11 0.49 -12.01
N THR A 69 2.94 0.18 -11.45
CA THR A 69 2.51 -1.20 -11.20
C THR A 69 2.54 -2.03 -12.48
N ARG A 70 2.04 -1.48 -13.59
CA ARG A 70 2.09 -2.16 -14.89
C ARG A 70 3.50 -2.42 -15.34
N ILE A 71 4.36 -1.41 -15.33
CA ILE A 71 5.72 -1.53 -15.84
C ILE A 71 6.54 -2.56 -15.05
N ASP A 72 6.37 -2.60 -13.72
CA ASP A 72 7.06 -3.55 -12.84
C ASP A 72 6.74 -5.01 -13.20
N GLU A 73 5.47 -5.31 -13.50
CA GLU A 73 5.03 -6.66 -13.89
C GLU A 73 5.64 -7.12 -15.24
N PHE A 74 5.89 -6.18 -16.16
CA PHE A 74 6.50 -6.50 -17.45
C PHE A 74 8.03 -6.60 -17.40
N GLY A 75 8.65 -6.38 -16.23
CA GLY A 75 10.08 -6.57 -16.01
C GLY A 75 10.94 -5.57 -16.77
N VAL A 76 10.46 -4.35 -17.00
CA VAL A 76 11.28 -3.29 -17.58
C VAL A 76 12.29 -2.87 -16.52
N GLU A 77 13.58 -3.05 -16.82
CA GLU A 77 14.62 -2.97 -15.79
C GLU A 77 14.81 -1.55 -15.22
N GLU A 78 14.52 -0.48 -15.98
CA GLU A 78 14.74 0.91 -15.53
C GLU A 78 13.76 1.91 -16.21
N PRO A 79 12.46 1.97 -15.83
CA PRO A 79 11.55 2.97 -16.37
C PRO A 79 11.77 4.35 -15.73
N LEU A 80 11.71 5.40 -16.55
CA LEU A 80 11.75 6.78 -16.08
C LEU A 80 10.36 7.40 -16.18
N ILE A 81 9.75 7.64 -15.03
CA ILE A 81 8.41 8.23 -14.95
C ILE A 81 8.51 9.59 -14.26
N GLN A 82 8.09 10.64 -14.95
CA GLN A 82 8.19 12.03 -14.48
C GLN A 82 6.87 12.76 -14.64
N LYS A 83 6.42 13.41 -13.56
CA LYS A 83 5.27 14.32 -13.58
C LYS A 83 5.74 15.71 -14.03
N VAL A 84 5.14 16.24 -15.09
CA VAL A 84 5.52 17.54 -15.67
C VAL A 84 4.32 18.49 -15.65
N GLY A 85 4.47 19.61 -14.94
CA GLY A 85 3.46 20.66 -14.91
C GLY A 85 2.14 20.28 -14.23
N GLY A 86 2.08 19.17 -13.48
CA GLY A 86 0.88 18.71 -12.75
C GLY A 86 -0.22 18.08 -13.61
N GLU A 87 -0.14 18.21 -14.93
CA GLU A 87 -1.18 17.76 -15.88
C GLU A 87 -0.69 16.68 -16.84
N ARG A 88 0.62 16.40 -16.85
CA ARG A 88 1.25 15.46 -17.77
C ARG A 88 2.14 14.47 -17.05
N LEU A 89 2.14 13.25 -17.55
CA LEU A 89 3.03 12.17 -17.12
C LEU A 89 3.91 11.76 -18.31
N ILE A 90 5.21 11.93 -18.17
CA ILE A 90 6.21 11.49 -19.13
C ILE A 90 6.73 10.12 -18.68
N VAL A 91 6.67 9.14 -19.57
CA VAL A 91 7.10 7.77 -19.31
C VAL A 91 8.12 7.37 -20.37
N GLU A 92 9.33 7.04 -19.94
CA GLU A 92 10.39 6.55 -20.81
C GLU A 92 10.74 5.11 -20.45
N LEU A 93 10.62 4.22 -21.43
CA LEU A 93 10.92 2.79 -21.28
C LEU A 93 12.15 2.45 -22.12
N ALA A 94 13.27 2.17 -21.45
CA ALA A 94 14.49 1.68 -22.09
C ALA A 94 14.40 0.16 -22.33
N GLY A 95 14.98 -0.33 -23.43
CA GLY A 95 15.10 -1.77 -23.71
C GLY A 95 13.84 -2.47 -24.22
N ILE A 96 12.71 -1.76 -24.34
CA ILE A 96 11.52 -2.27 -25.03
C ILE A 96 11.74 -2.20 -26.55
N SER A 97 11.80 -3.35 -27.20
CA SER A 97 11.91 -3.48 -28.65
C SER A 97 10.55 -3.44 -29.37
N ASP A 98 9.45 -3.56 -28.63
CA ASP A 98 8.09 -3.70 -29.16
C ASP A 98 7.19 -2.56 -28.66
N GLN A 99 7.05 -1.54 -29.51
CA GLN A 99 6.27 -0.32 -29.24
C GLN A 99 4.76 -0.59 -29.13
N ASP A 100 4.23 -1.55 -29.90
CA ASP A 100 2.80 -1.87 -29.91
C ASP A 100 2.39 -2.52 -28.59
N ARG A 101 3.24 -3.39 -28.05
CA ARG A 101 3.03 -4.03 -26.75
C ARG A 101 3.03 -3.03 -25.61
N ALA A 102 3.96 -2.07 -25.64
CA ALA A 102 4.09 -1.07 -24.58
C ALA A 102 2.99 0.01 -24.64
N LYS A 103 2.51 0.32 -25.85
CA LYS A 103 1.30 1.11 -26.05
C LYS A 103 0.06 0.39 -25.50
N GLU A 104 -0.10 -0.91 -25.75
CA GLU A 104 -1.21 -1.69 -25.20
C GLU A 104 -1.20 -1.72 -23.66
N ILE A 105 -0.03 -1.80 -23.03
CA ILE A 105 0.12 -1.75 -21.56
C ILE A 105 -0.39 -0.42 -21.01
N VAL A 106 -0.06 0.69 -21.66
CA VAL A 106 -0.45 2.03 -21.21
C VAL A 106 -1.91 2.34 -21.56
N GLN A 107 -2.42 1.76 -22.64
CA GLN A 107 -3.78 1.99 -23.13
C GLN A 107 -4.84 1.04 -22.55
N ARG A 108 -4.47 -0.11 -21.97
CA ARG A 108 -5.44 -1.00 -21.33
C ARG A 108 -6.08 -0.29 -20.13
N ASN A 109 -7.38 -0.53 -19.91
CA ASN A 109 -8.08 -0.04 -18.72
C ASN A 109 -7.53 -0.73 -17.45
N ALA A 110 -7.91 -0.16 -16.31
CA ALA A 110 -7.44 -0.43 -14.95
C ALA A 110 -6.98 -1.87 -14.61
N PHE A 111 -5.91 -1.99 -13.81
CA PHE A 111 -5.36 -3.26 -13.34
C PHE A 111 -6.20 -3.83 -12.21
N LEU A 112 -6.80 -5.00 -12.44
CA LEU A 112 -7.68 -5.66 -11.49
C LEU A 112 -6.94 -6.76 -10.73
N GLU A 113 -7.07 -6.75 -9.41
CA GLU A 113 -6.61 -7.81 -8.51
C GLU A 113 -7.73 -8.26 -7.60
N PHE A 114 -7.75 -9.54 -7.29
CA PHE A 114 -8.58 -10.13 -6.24
C PHE A 114 -7.67 -10.56 -5.10
N LYS A 115 -7.90 -10.00 -3.92
CA LYS A 115 -7.12 -10.24 -2.70
C LYS A 115 -8.03 -10.66 -1.55
N LEU A 116 -7.50 -11.42 -0.60
CA LEU A 116 -8.22 -11.73 0.63
C LEU A 116 -8.07 -10.56 1.60
N VAL A 117 -9.15 -10.19 2.29
CA VAL A 117 -9.08 -9.25 3.41
C VAL A 117 -8.65 -10.01 4.67
N LEU A 118 -7.63 -9.49 5.35
CA LEU A 118 -7.12 -10.03 6.61
C LEU A 118 -7.70 -9.27 7.81
N LEU A 119 -7.62 -9.86 8.99
CA LEU A 119 -8.11 -9.22 10.21
C LEU A 119 -7.12 -8.17 10.70
N THR A 120 -7.63 -7.07 11.25
CA THR A 120 -6.80 -6.00 11.83
C THR A 120 -5.99 -6.47 13.03
N THR A 121 -6.42 -7.53 13.72
CA THR A 121 -5.70 -8.17 14.83
C THR A 121 -4.35 -8.73 14.41
N ASP A 122 -4.21 -9.15 13.16
CA ASP A 122 -2.97 -9.74 12.65
C ASP A 122 -1.90 -8.67 12.43
N MET A 123 -2.32 -7.41 12.35
CA MET A 123 -1.45 -6.25 12.17
C MET A 123 -0.93 -5.66 13.47
N THR A 124 -1.46 -6.02 14.65
CA THR A 124 -1.10 -5.35 15.92
C THR A 124 0.42 -5.33 16.18
N ALA A 125 1.09 -6.47 16.01
CA ALA A 125 2.55 -6.56 16.18
C ALA A 125 3.35 -5.84 15.06
N ALA A 126 2.75 -5.66 13.87
CA ALA A 126 3.34 -4.87 12.80
C ALA A 126 3.22 -3.37 13.08
N LEU A 127 2.07 -2.91 13.58
CA LEU A 127 1.82 -1.51 13.91
C LEU A 127 2.86 -0.96 14.90
N SER A 128 3.15 -1.69 16.00
CA SER A 128 4.18 -1.27 16.96
C SER A 128 5.59 -1.21 16.33
N ARG A 129 5.88 -2.07 15.34
CA ARG A 129 7.15 -1.99 14.59
C ARG A 129 7.18 -0.80 13.65
N ILE A 130 6.06 -0.48 13.01
CA ILE A 130 5.91 0.69 12.15
C ILE A 130 6.10 1.97 12.97
N ASP A 131 5.43 2.11 14.11
CA ASP A 131 5.57 3.27 15.00
C ASP A 131 7.04 3.53 15.37
N ARG A 132 7.74 2.50 15.83
CA ARG A 132 9.18 2.61 16.12
C ARG A 132 10.02 2.99 14.91
N SER A 133 9.69 2.47 13.73
CA SER A 133 10.40 2.81 12.49
C SER A 133 10.19 4.27 12.08
N VAL A 134 8.98 4.81 12.27
CA VAL A 134 8.67 6.22 12.02
C VAL A 134 9.43 7.12 13.00
N VAL A 135 9.46 6.76 14.28
CA VAL A 135 10.22 7.49 15.31
C VAL A 135 11.72 7.50 15.00
N ALA A 136 12.27 6.35 14.63
CA ALA A 136 13.67 6.22 14.28
C ALA A 136 14.05 7.02 13.02
N ALA A 137 13.16 7.11 12.03
CA ALA A 137 13.42 7.79 10.77
C ALA A 137 13.29 9.32 10.87
N LEU A 138 12.22 9.82 11.49
CA LEU A 138 11.91 11.25 11.52
C LEU A 138 12.48 11.98 12.74
N GLY A 139 12.70 11.25 13.83
CA GLY A 139 12.97 11.84 15.15
C GLY A 139 11.72 12.51 15.75
N ILE A 140 11.70 12.56 17.08
CA ILE A 140 10.54 13.00 17.87
C ILE A 140 10.13 14.45 17.54
N ASP A 141 11.10 15.34 17.30
CA ASP A 141 10.85 16.76 17.02
C ASP A 141 10.09 17.00 15.71
N SER A 142 10.43 16.24 14.66
CA SER A 142 9.74 16.31 13.37
C SER A 142 8.32 15.78 13.46
N ILE A 143 8.09 14.73 14.25
CA ILE A 143 6.77 14.13 14.42
C ILE A 143 5.84 15.05 15.21
N ARG A 144 6.38 15.75 16.22
CA ARG A 144 5.64 16.79 16.94
C ARG A 144 5.24 17.95 16.01
N ALA A 145 6.12 18.34 15.10
CA ALA A 145 5.81 19.37 14.10
C ALA A 145 4.71 18.93 13.11
N LEU A 146 4.56 17.62 12.86
CA LEU A 146 3.51 17.04 12.03
C LEU A 146 2.18 16.82 12.77
N GLY A 147 2.09 17.13 14.08
CA GLY A 147 0.86 16.94 14.86
C GLY A 147 0.47 15.45 15.04
N ALA A 148 1.47 14.57 15.04
CA ALA A 148 1.32 13.12 15.27
C ALA A 148 1.95 12.65 16.59
N ASP A 149 2.13 13.55 17.56
CA ASP A 149 2.56 13.23 18.91
C ASP A 149 1.33 12.76 19.72
N VAL A 150 1.21 11.45 19.90
CA VAL A 150 0.27 10.85 20.86
C VAL A 150 1.08 9.89 21.72
N VAL A 151 1.45 10.38 22.91
CA VAL A 151 1.83 9.51 24.03
C VAL A 151 0.55 8.79 24.45
N ALA A 152 0.53 7.46 24.38
CA ALA A 152 -0.56 6.69 25.00
C ALA A 152 -0.67 7.15 26.45
N SER A 153 -1.77 7.83 26.77
CA SER A 153 -1.89 8.51 28.07
C SER A 153 -1.84 7.46 29.17
N GLU A 154 -0.81 7.56 30.02
CA GLU A 154 -0.90 7.13 31.40
C GLU A 154 -2.23 7.64 31.94
N GLN A 155 -3.07 6.72 32.43
CA GLN A 155 -4.19 7.09 33.27
C GLN A 155 -3.61 7.97 34.38
N PRO A 156 -4.03 9.23 34.55
CA PRO A 156 -3.56 9.99 35.68
C PRO A 156 -4.05 9.24 36.91
N GLU A 157 -3.16 8.96 37.84
CA GLU A 157 -3.44 8.26 39.07
C GLU A 157 -4.62 8.92 39.82
N ILE A 158 -5.83 8.42 39.59
CA ILE A 158 -7.03 8.78 40.38
C ILE A 158 -6.91 8.18 41.80
N VAL A 159 -5.92 7.33 42.04
CA VAL A 159 -5.71 6.62 43.30
C VAL A 159 -5.05 7.51 44.36
N ASP A 160 -4.16 8.44 43.99
CA ASP A 160 -3.42 9.27 44.97
C ASP A 160 -4.24 10.47 45.49
N LEU A 161 -5.33 10.83 44.80
CA LEU A 161 -6.29 11.86 45.25
C LEU A 161 -7.45 11.29 46.08
N LEU A 162 -7.72 9.99 46.02
CA LEU A 162 -8.76 9.34 46.83
C LEU A 162 -8.27 8.97 48.24
N PHE A 163 -6.96 8.80 48.41
CA PHE A 163 -6.34 8.48 49.70
C PHE A 163 -5.44 9.62 50.20
N GLY A 164 -5.95 10.86 50.08
CA GLY A 164 -5.41 12.01 50.79
C GLY A 164 -5.51 11.82 52.30
N GLY A 165 -4.38 11.93 52.98
CA GLY A 165 -4.15 11.59 54.38
C GLY A 165 -5.21 12.04 55.40
N GLY A 166 -5.47 11.15 56.35
CA GLY A 166 -6.29 11.39 57.54
C GLY A 166 -6.17 10.25 58.54
N ASP A 167 -5.38 10.48 59.57
CA ASP A 167 -5.21 9.70 60.80
C ASP A 167 -6.51 9.04 61.34
N THR A 168 -6.53 7.71 61.52
CA THR A 168 -7.29 7.08 62.62
C THR A 168 -6.79 5.65 62.92
N THR A 169 -6.35 5.44 64.16
CA THR A 169 -6.18 4.17 64.85
C THR A 169 -7.45 3.31 64.87
N VAL A 170 -7.41 2.02 64.47
CA VAL A 170 -8.08 0.88 65.16
C VAL A 170 -7.34 -0.44 64.85
N THR A 171 -7.15 -1.20 65.92
CA THR A 171 -6.60 -2.54 66.10
C THR A 171 -7.21 -3.70 65.30
N GLY A 172 -6.35 -4.64 64.91
CA GLY A 172 -6.55 -6.10 64.96
C GLY A 172 -7.42 -6.73 63.87
N GLU A 173 -6.82 -7.56 62.99
CA GLU A 173 -7.02 -9.02 62.96
C GLU A 173 -6.08 -9.63 61.90
N GLN A 174 -5.56 -10.81 62.21
CA GLN A 174 -4.56 -11.56 61.47
C GLN A 174 -5.27 -12.68 60.69
N VAL A 175 -5.26 -12.70 59.34
CA VAL A 175 -5.57 -13.92 58.57
C VAL A 175 -4.82 -13.96 57.22
N ASP A 176 -4.08 -15.06 57.06
CA ASP A 176 -3.54 -15.77 55.90
C ASP A 176 -2.85 -15.08 54.71
N THR A 177 -1.55 -15.38 54.65
CA THR A 177 -0.70 -15.56 53.48
C THR A 177 -1.37 -16.38 52.36
N ALA A 178 -1.71 -15.72 51.26
CA ALA A 178 -1.72 -16.32 49.94
C ALA A 178 -0.59 -15.67 49.13
N GLU A 179 0.28 -16.48 48.53
CA GLU A 179 1.33 -16.06 47.61
C GLU A 179 0.71 -15.20 46.49
N VAL A 180 0.93 -13.89 46.58
CA VAL A 180 0.86 -13.01 45.41
C VAL A 180 2.22 -13.15 44.76
N VAL A 181 2.25 -13.85 43.63
CA VAL A 181 3.36 -13.76 42.69
C VAL A 181 3.36 -12.30 42.21
N GLU A 182 4.28 -11.50 42.73
CA GLU A 182 4.63 -10.20 42.13
C GLU A 182 5.15 -10.48 40.72
N GLU A 183 4.28 -10.35 39.72
CA GLU A 183 4.72 -10.07 38.36
C GLU A 183 5.43 -8.72 38.40
N VAL A 184 6.75 -8.75 38.27
CA VAL A 184 7.58 -7.56 38.03
C VAL A 184 7.03 -6.91 36.76
N PRO A 185 6.60 -5.64 36.78
CA PRO A 185 6.22 -4.95 35.56
C PRO A 185 7.46 -4.89 34.67
N GLU A 186 7.37 -5.39 33.45
CA GLU A 186 8.41 -5.13 32.44
C GLU A 186 8.49 -3.60 32.29
N GLU A 187 9.68 -3.02 32.50
CA GLU A 187 9.92 -1.60 32.21
C GLU A 187 9.67 -1.40 30.71
N GLU A 188 8.49 -0.88 30.35
CA GLU A 188 8.17 -0.52 28.98
C GLU A 188 9.18 0.53 28.50
N ASP A 189 9.86 0.27 27.37
CA ASP A 189 10.80 1.21 26.77
C ASP A 189 10.04 2.54 26.52
N PRO A 190 10.53 3.70 26.97
CA PRO A 190 9.88 4.99 26.74
C PRO A 190 9.52 5.26 25.26
N LEU A 191 10.20 4.59 24.33
CA LEU A 191 9.93 4.65 22.89
C LEU A 191 8.67 3.86 22.46
N ASP A 192 8.22 2.87 23.22
CA ASP A 192 6.98 2.12 22.96
C ASP A 192 5.71 2.94 23.30
N SER A 193 5.85 4.03 24.06
CA SER A 193 4.75 4.95 24.37
C SER A 193 4.33 5.84 23.19
N PHE A 194 5.19 5.97 22.17
CA PHE A 194 5.01 6.89 21.07
C PHE A 194 4.44 6.19 19.84
N GLN A 195 3.18 6.49 19.51
CA GLN A 195 2.40 5.76 18.50
C GLN A 195 1.96 6.66 17.32
N PRO A 196 2.89 7.23 16.54
CA PRO A 196 2.57 8.29 15.60
C PRO A 196 1.80 7.81 14.37
N PHE A 197 1.97 6.54 14.00
CA PHE A 197 1.23 5.91 12.92
C PHE A 197 -0.05 5.29 13.48
N SER A 198 0.07 4.36 14.44
CA SER A 198 -1.09 3.59 14.91
C SER A 198 -2.17 4.42 15.60
N SER A 199 -1.83 5.55 16.24
CA SER A 199 -2.84 6.45 16.83
C SER A 199 -3.76 7.10 15.80
N LYS A 200 -3.37 7.11 14.51
CA LYS A 200 -4.16 7.67 13.40
C LYS A 200 -5.13 6.66 12.80
N LEU A 201 -4.99 5.38 13.17
CA LEU A 201 -5.81 4.28 12.66
C LEU A 201 -6.97 4.04 13.64
N ASN A 202 -8.16 4.51 13.29
CA ASN A 202 -9.36 4.17 14.04
C ASN A 202 -9.90 2.81 13.59
N MET A 203 -10.51 2.05 14.49
CA MET A 203 -11.12 0.77 14.10
C MET A 203 -12.31 1.00 13.16
N GLY A 204 -12.29 0.31 12.01
CA GLY A 204 -13.38 0.33 11.05
C GLY A 204 -14.59 -0.49 11.48
N ASP A 205 -15.69 -0.31 10.76
CA ASP A 205 -16.95 -1.03 10.88
C ASP A 205 -17.00 -2.33 10.07
N ILE A 206 -16.04 -2.53 9.17
CA ILE A 206 -15.88 -3.73 8.35
C ILE A 206 -14.64 -4.51 8.85
N PRO A 207 -14.68 -5.85 8.95
CA PRO A 207 -13.49 -6.63 9.25
C PRO A 207 -12.34 -6.30 8.30
N GLY A 208 -11.15 -6.11 8.86
CA GLY A 208 -9.94 -5.80 8.09
C GLY A 208 -9.80 -4.35 7.65
N THR A 209 -10.59 -3.42 8.20
CA THR A 209 -10.46 -2.00 7.89
C THR A 209 -10.06 -1.13 9.08
N TYR A 210 -9.26 -0.12 8.77
CA TYR A 210 -9.04 1.06 9.59
C TYR A 210 -9.72 2.28 8.95
N LEU A 211 -10.15 3.21 9.78
CA LEU A 211 -10.70 4.51 9.41
C LEU A 211 -9.67 5.60 9.72
N ILE A 212 -9.19 6.26 8.67
CA ILE A 212 -8.25 7.37 8.79
C ILE A 212 -9.02 8.66 8.53
N ALA A 213 -8.90 9.64 9.41
CA ALA A 213 -9.53 10.94 9.21
C ALA A 213 -8.94 11.62 7.98
N LEU A 214 -9.78 12.31 7.20
CA LEU A 214 -9.36 12.97 5.95
C LEU A 214 -8.15 13.90 6.16
N GLU A 215 -8.08 14.59 7.30
CA GLU A 215 -6.98 15.45 7.71
C GLU A 215 -5.65 14.72 7.98
N ASP A 216 -5.69 13.43 8.35
CA ASP A 216 -4.52 12.63 8.69
C ASP A 216 -3.97 11.84 7.49
N ILE A 217 -4.72 11.74 6.37
CA ILE A 217 -4.32 10.97 5.18
C ILE A 217 -2.92 11.35 4.66
N PRO A 218 -2.58 12.64 4.45
CA PRO A 218 -1.26 12.99 3.92
C PRO A 218 -0.11 12.53 4.80
N THR A 219 -0.32 12.53 6.12
CA THR A 219 0.65 12.08 7.12
C THR A 219 0.82 10.56 7.06
N VAL A 220 -0.29 9.82 6.98
CA VAL A 220 -0.27 8.36 6.86
C VAL A 220 0.38 7.93 5.54
N GLU A 221 0.08 8.60 4.43
CA GLU A 221 0.70 8.35 3.13
C GLU A 221 2.21 8.61 3.17
N LEU A 222 2.64 9.70 3.82
CA LEU A 222 4.06 9.98 4.04
C LEU A 222 4.74 8.85 4.81
N PHE A 223 4.13 8.35 5.89
CA PHE A 223 4.69 7.25 6.68
C PHE A 223 4.77 5.95 5.87
N LEU A 224 3.70 5.57 5.17
CA LEU A 224 3.67 4.35 4.35
C LEU A 224 4.67 4.38 3.18
N ALA A 225 5.04 5.58 2.71
CA ALA A 225 6.04 5.76 1.65
C ALA A 225 7.50 5.60 2.12
N MET A 226 7.76 5.51 3.44
CA MET A 226 9.12 5.37 3.96
C MET A 226 9.67 3.95 3.80
N ASP A 227 10.92 3.82 3.35
CA ASP A 227 11.60 2.53 3.22
C ASP A 227 11.68 1.78 4.55
N GLU A 228 11.85 2.50 5.66
CA GLU A 228 11.88 1.95 7.02
C GLU A 228 10.55 1.30 7.39
N VAL A 229 9.44 1.96 7.05
CA VAL A 229 8.08 1.49 7.32
C VAL A 229 7.73 0.32 6.42
N GLN A 230 8.09 0.38 5.14
CA GLN A 230 7.90 -0.74 4.20
C GLN A 230 8.65 -1.99 4.67
N ARG A 231 9.86 -1.84 5.24
CA ARG A 231 10.61 -2.95 5.84
C ARG A 231 9.99 -3.47 7.14
N ALA A 232 9.21 -2.65 7.84
CA ALA A 232 8.52 -3.05 9.06
C ALA A 232 7.21 -3.81 8.79
N LEU A 233 6.61 -3.64 7.62
CA LEU A 233 5.40 -4.38 7.22
C LEU A 233 5.68 -5.90 7.10
N PRO A 234 4.69 -6.75 7.45
CA PRO A 234 4.74 -8.17 7.12
C PRO A 234 4.83 -8.37 5.59
N ARG A 235 5.54 -9.39 5.14
CA ARG A 235 5.73 -9.65 3.69
C ARG A 235 4.49 -10.21 3.00
N ASP A 236 3.58 -10.76 3.79
CA ASP A 236 2.35 -11.40 3.37
C ASP A 236 1.13 -10.48 3.49
N GLN A 237 1.32 -9.23 3.93
CA GLN A 237 0.22 -8.30 4.19
C GLN A 237 0.46 -6.93 3.54
N ALA A 238 -0.58 -6.40 2.90
CA ALA A 238 -0.62 -5.08 2.30
C ALA A 238 -1.58 -4.17 3.06
N LEU A 239 -1.20 -2.90 3.20
CA LEU A 239 -2.14 -1.82 3.53
C LEU A 239 -2.55 -1.11 2.25
N GLN A 240 -3.84 -1.14 1.92
CA GLN A 240 -4.35 -0.54 0.68
C GLN A 240 -5.52 0.40 0.92
N TRP A 241 -5.48 1.56 0.27
CA TRP A 241 -6.53 2.57 0.42
C TRP A 241 -7.82 2.14 -0.29
N GLY A 242 -8.95 2.37 0.37
CA GLY A 242 -10.26 2.28 -0.27
C GLY A 242 -10.55 3.48 -1.16
N MET A 243 -11.43 3.31 -2.14
CA MET A 243 -11.95 4.41 -2.95
C MET A 243 -12.93 5.30 -2.19
N GLU A 244 -13.76 4.71 -1.33
CA GLU A 244 -14.90 5.39 -0.70
C GLU A 244 -14.47 6.29 0.47
N LEU A 245 -15.10 7.46 0.53
CA LEU A 245 -15.06 8.36 1.69
C LEU A 245 -16.32 8.16 2.53
N VAL A 246 -16.13 8.01 3.83
CA VAL A 246 -17.22 7.71 4.77
C VAL A 246 -17.40 8.85 5.75
N GLY A 247 -18.61 9.40 5.81
CA GLY A 247 -18.99 10.39 6.82
C GLY A 247 -19.34 9.72 8.14
N ARG A 248 -18.67 10.07 9.24
CA ARG A 248 -19.02 9.63 10.60
C ARG A 248 -19.11 10.83 11.53
N GLY A 249 -20.35 11.19 11.88
CA GLY A 249 -20.64 12.40 12.65
C GLY A 249 -20.30 13.66 11.85
N ALA A 250 -19.45 14.53 12.41
CA ALA A 250 -19.00 15.75 11.77
C ALA A 250 -17.67 15.62 11.00
N ARG A 251 -17.13 14.39 10.87
CA ARG A 251 -15.83 14.13 10.23
C ARG A 251 -15.98 13.14 9.07
N THR A 252 -15.07 13.26 8.11
CA THR A 252 -14.94 12.37 6.96
C THR A 252 -13.71 11.49 7.14
N TYR A 253 -13.86 10.22 6.82
CA TYR A 253 -12.82 9.21 6.93
C TYR A 253 -12.63 8.52 5.59
N LYS A 254 -11.49 7.86 5.43
CA LYS A 254 -11.20 6.95 4.32
C LYS A 254 -10.80 5.59 4.87
N TYR A 255 -11.23 4.52 4.21
CA TYR A 255 -10.83 3.17 4.58
C TYR A 255 -9.38 2.89 4.19
N LEU A 256 -8.66 2.24 5.10
CA LEU A 256 -7.40 1.55 4.83
C LEU A 256 -7.61 0.08 5.14
N TRP A 257 -7.48 -0.76 4.11
CA TRP A 257 -7.71 -2.19 4.16
C TRP A 257 -6.42 -2.92 4.48
N VAL A 258 -6.54 -3.96 5.30
CA VAL A 258 -5.50 -4.98 5.49
C VAL A 258 -5.81 -6.14 4.56
N LEU A 259 -4.95 -6.37 3.58
CA LEU A 259 -5.13 -7.42 2.57
C LEU A 259 -3.94 -8.37 2.59
N GLU A 260 -4.10 -9.56 2.02
CA GLU A 260 -2.95 -10.36 1.60
C GLU A 260 -2.13 -9.59 0.55
N GLU A 261 -0.80 -9.67 0.63
CA GLU A 261 0.09 -8.99 -0.32
C GLU A 261 -0.11 -9.54 -1.74
N ASP A 262 -0.06 -10.86 -1.87
CA ASP A 262 -0.15 -11.54 -3.16
C ASP A 262 -1.62 -11.71 -3.60
N PRO A 263 -2.00 -11.26 -4.81
CA PRO A 263 -3.32 -11.54 -5.34
C PRO A 263 -3.46 -13.02 -5.73
N PHE A 264 -4.57 -13.64 -5.32
CA PHE A 264 -4.86 -15.02 -5.71
C PHE A 264 -5.37 -15.13 -7.17
N LEU A 265 -5.85 -14.01 -7.72
CA LEU A 265 -6.28 -13.88 -9.10
C LEU A 265 -6.15 -12.44 -9.57
N THR A 266 -5.75 -12.23 -10.83
CA THR A 266 -5.72 -10.90 -11.46
C THR A 266 -6.61 -10.84 -12.70
N GLY A 267 -6.76 -9.65 -13.27
CA GLY A 267 -7.59 -9.38 -14.44
C GLY A 267 -7.16 -10.10 -15.71
N ASP A 268 -5.95 -10.68 -15.77
CA ASP A 268 -5.46 -11.47 -16.91
C ASP A 268 -6.33 -12.70 -17.20
N ARG A 269 -7.09 -13.16 -16.20
CA ARG A 269 -8.01 -14.29 -16.31
C ARG A 269 -9.43 -13.92 -16.70
N LEU A 270 -9.73 -12.66 -16.97
CA LEU A 270 -11.03 -12.22 -17.48
C LEU A 270 -11.18 -12.56 -18.97
N GLU A 271 -12.31 -13.19 -19.32
CA GLU A 271 -12.77 -13.33 -20.72
C GLU A 271 -13.62 -12.13 -21.14
N THR A 272 -14.52 -11.67 -20.26
CA THR A 272 -15.36 -10.50 -20.52
C THR A 272 -15.57 -9.67 -19.24
N ALA A 273 -15.72 -8.37 -19.41
CA ALA A 273 -16.22 -7.45 -18.39
C ALA A 273 -17.20 -6.49 -19.08
N THR A 274 -18.35 -6.26 -18.48
CA THR A 274 -19.39 -5.40 -19.05
C THR A 274 -20.01 -4.55 -17.97
N ALA A 275 -19.90 -3.23 -18.15
CA ALA A 275 -20.59 -2.25 -17.35
C ALA A 275 -22.10 -2.34 -17.58
N GLY A 276 -22.85 -2.23 -16.50
CA GLY A 276 -24.30 -2.13 -16.52
C GLY A 276 -24.78 -1.31 -15.35
N ARG A 277 -26.09 -1.15 -15.25
CA ARG A 277 -26.72 -0.65 -14.04
C ARG A 277 -27.58 -1.74 -13.44
N ASP A 278 -27.55 -1.83 -12.13
CA ASP A 278 -28.49 -2.65 -11.38
C ASP A 278 -29.93 -2.17 -11.67
N PRO A 279 -30.83 -3.02 -12.19
CA PRO A 279 -32.21 -2.65 -12.45
C PRO A 279 -33.00 -2.24 -11.21
N GLN A 280 -32.57 -2.66 -10.01
CA GLN A 280 -33.31 -2.44 -8.78
C GLN A 280 -32.90 -1.14 -8.07
N PHE A 281 -31.60 -0.89 -7.94
CA PHE A 281 -31.06 0.27 -7.22
C PHE A 281 -30.47 1.35 -8.13
N ASN A 282 -30.44 1.13 -9.45
CA ASN A 282 -29.84 2.03 -10.46
C ASN A 282 -28.37 2.39 -10.11
N GLN A 283 -27.67 1.44 -9.49
CA GLN A 283 -26.25 1.53 -9.16
C GLN A 283 -25.40 0.99 -10.32
N SER A 284 -24.24 1.58 -10.55
CA SER A 284 -23.30 1.09 -11.57
C SER A 284 -22.70 -0.25 -11.11
N GLN A 285 -22.72 -1.26 -11.99
CA GLN A 285 -22.16 -2.58 -11.70
C GLN A 285 -21.35 -3.09 -12.88
N VAL A 286 -20.30 -3.86 -12.60
CA VAL A 286 -19.53 -4.56 -13.63
C VAL A 286 -19.82 -6.06 -13.50
N GLN A 287 -20.41 -6.64 -14.54
CA GLN A 287 -20.46 -8.10 -14.66
C GLN A 287 -19.21 -8.59 -15.36
N PHE A 288 -18.63 -9.66 -14.84
CA PHE A 288 -17.44 -10.23 -15.42
C PHE A 288 -17.56 -11.75 -15.58
N GLU A 289 -16.91 -12.26 -16.63
CA GLU A 289 -16.74 -13.68 -16.88
C GLU A 289 -15.24 -13.99 -16.94
N LEU A 290 -14.83 -14.96 -16.14
CA LEU A 290 -13.49 -15.49 -16.08
C LEU A 290 -13.32 -16.61 -17.10
N SER A 291 -12.07 -16.78 -17.53
CA SER A 291 -11.66 -17.95 -18.29
C SER A 291 -11.91 -19.25 -17.54
N ARG A 292 -11.99 -20.36 -18.28
CA ARG A 292 -12.12 -21.70 -17.67
C ARG A 292 -11.04 -21.99 -16.61
N ALA A 293 -9.83 -21.48 -16.80
CA ALA A 293 -8.76 -21.60 -15.82
C ALA A 293 -9.01 -20.68 -14.62
N GLY A 294 -9.32 -19.40 -14.86
CA GLY A 294 -9.64 -18.43 -13.81
C GLY A 294 -10.80 -18.87 -12.93
N GLY A 295 -11.91 -19.33 -13.52
CA GLY A 295 -13.07 -19.81 -12.77
C GLY A 295 -12.80 -21.06 -11.92
N ARG A 296 -11.81 -21.90 -12.28
CA ARG A 296 -11.38 -23.01 -11.41
C ARG A 296 -10.60 -22.51 -10.20
N THR A 297 -9.64 -21.61 -10.42
CA THR A 297 -8.86 -20.98 -9.34
C THR A 297 -9.77 -20.20 -8.41
N PHE A 298 -10.62 -19.33 -8.96
CA PHE A 298 -11.59 -18.53 -8.21
C PHE A 298 -12.55 -19.41 -7.41
N GLY A 299 -13.09 -20.46 -8.03
CA GLY A 299 -13.95 -21.41 -7.33
C GLY A 299 -13.24 -22.26 -6.30
N GLN A 300 -11.97 -22.60 -6.47
CA GLN A 300 -11.20 -23.30 -5.43
C GLN A 300 -10.92 -22.37 -4.24
N PHE A 301 -10.57 -21.12 -4.51
CA PHE A 301 -10.28 -20.12 -3.49
C PHE A 301 -11.54 -19.75 -2.70
N THR A 302 -12.59 -19.27 -3.37
CA THR A 302 -13.86 -18.89 -2.71
C THR A 302 -14.52 -20.05 -1.98
N GLY A 303 -14.30 -21.30 -2.40
CA GLY A 303 -14.79 -22.48 -1.69
C GLY A 303 -14.09 -22.76 -0.35
N GLN A 304 -12.88 -22.23 -0.15
CA GLN A 304 -12.10 -22.34 1.10
C GLN A 304 -12.29 -21.14 2.02
N HIS A 305 -12.69 -19.99 1.47
CA HIS A 305 -12.80 -18.70 2.15
C HIS A 305 -14.26 -18.23 2.32
N ILE A 306 -15.20 -19.16 2.52
CA ILE A 306 -16.60 -18.81 2.72
C ILE A 306 -16.74 -18.09 4.07
N GLY A 307 -17.32 -16.90 4.05
CA GLY A 307 -17.46 -16.01 5.21
C GLY A 307 -16.42 -14.90 5.26
N ASP A 308 -15.32 -15.01 4.51
CA ASP A 308 -14.28 -13.99 4.46
C ASP A 308 -14.65 -12.87 3.46
N ASN A 309 -14.04 -11.70 3.63
CA ASN A 309 -14.17 -10.59 2.70
C ASN A 309 -13.15 -10.73 1.57
N LEU A 310 -13.64 -10.59 0.33
CA LEU A 310 -12.82 -10.65 -0.89
C LEU A 310 -12.67 -9.24 -1.44
N ALA A 311 -11.47 -8.68 -1.32
CA ALA A 311 -11.17 -7.36 -1.84
C ALA A 311 -11.02 -7.41 -3.36
N ILE A 312 -11.71 -6.49 -4.01
CA ILE A 312 -11.61 -6.20 -5.43
C ILE A 312 -10.81 -4.92 -5.54
N VAL A 313 -9.56 -5.06 -5.96
CA VAL A 313 -8.60 -3.97 -6.01
C VAL A 313 -8.44 -3.56 -7.46
N LEU A 314 -8.60 -2.26 -7.71
CA LEU A 314 -8.43 -1.66 -9.01
C LEU A 314 -7.37 -0.59 -8.89
N ASP A 315 -6.26 -0.75 -9.61
CA ASP A 315 -5.15 0.21 -9.62
C ASP A 315 -4.59 0.50 -8.22
N GLY A 316 -4.45 -0.57 -7.41
CA GLY A 316 -3.98 -0.50 -6.03
C GLY A 316 -4.95 0.17 -5.05
N LEU A 317 -6.19 0.44 -5.46
CA LEU A 317 -7.25 0.96 -4.60
C LEU A 317 -8.39 -0.05 -4.47
N VAL A 318 -8.83 -0.28 -3.24
CA VAL A 318 -9.94 -1.19 -2.96
C VAL A 318 -11.25 -0.54 -3.42
N GLN A 319 -11.89 -1.17 -4.41
CA GLN A 319 -13.19 -0.77 -4.93
C GLN A 319 -14.30 -1.23 -4.00
N SER A 320 -14.33 -2.54 -3.74
CA SER A 320 -15.29 -3.17 -2.85
C SER A 320 -14.68 -4.41 -2.23
N ALA A 321 -15.22 -4.84 -1.09
CA ALA A 321 -14.80 -6.06 -0.43
C ALA A 321 -16.00 -6.89 0.07
N PRO A 322 -16.80 -7.47 -0.84
CA PRO A 322 -17.95 -8.27 -0.47
C PRO A 322 -17.58 -9.54 0.31
N VAL A 323 -18.50 -9.99 1.16
CA VAL A 323 -18.38 -11.27 1.86
C VAL A 323 -18.63 -12.42 0.88
N ILE A 324 -17.76 -13.41 0.88
CA ILE A 324 -17.93 -14.65 0.11
C ILE A 324 -19.03 -15.48 0.76
N ARG A 325 -20.20 -15.56 0.11
CA ARG A 325 -21.36 -16.32 0.64
C ARG A 325 -21.37 -17.78 0.21
N ASP A 326 -20.88 -18.04 -0.99
CA ASP A 326 -20.88 -19.34 -1.63
C ASP A 326 -19.66 -19.47 -2.53
N ARG A 327 -19.37 -20.70 -2.96
CA ARG A 327 -18.36 -20.96 -3.99
C ARG A 327 -18.75 -20.29 -5.30
N ILE A 328 -17.91 -19.39 -5.81
CA ILE A 328 -18.17 -18.65 -7.05
C ILE A 328 -17.44 -19.33 -8.21
N GLY A 329 -18.17 -19.57 -9.31
CA GLY A 329 -17.61 -20.16 -10.52
C GLY A 329 -16.88 -19.15 -11.40
N ALA A 330 -17.14 -19.22 -12.70
CA ALA A 330 -16.51 -18.33 -13.68
C ALA A 330 -17.20 -16.96 -13.83
N ARG A 331 -18.31 -16.68 -13.14
CA ARG A 331 -19.06 -15.43 -13.31
C ARG A 331 -19.23 -14.73 -11.98
N GLY A 332 -19.07 -13.42 -12.00
CA GLY A 332 -19.26 -12.56 -10.84
C GLY A 332 -19.80 -11.20 -11.22
N GLN A 333 -20.12 -10.44 -10.18
CA GLN A 333 -20.58 -9.06 -10.29
C GLN A 333 -19.81 -8.22 -9.27
N ILE A 334 -19.41 -7.02 -9.69
CA ILE A 334 -18.75 -6.00 -8.88
C ILE A 334 -19.74 -4.85 -8.78
N ASP A 335 -20.04 -4.43 -7.56
CA ASP A 335 -20.77 -3.20 -7.31
C ASP A 335 -19.75 -2.06 -7.25
N MET A 336 -19.97 -1.01 -8.05
CA MET A 336 -19.08 0.16 -8.10
C MET A 336 -19.42 1.22 -7.05
N GLY A 337 -20.42 0.95 -6.20
CA GLY A 337 -20.83 1.87 -5.13
C GLY A 337 -21.77 2.96 -5.61
N SER A 338 -22.35 3.70 -4.65
CA SER A 338 -23.30 4.76 -4.94
C SER A 338 -22.59 5.99 -5.49
N GLY A 339 -22.93 6.39 -6.73
CA GLY A 339 -22.47 7.66 -7.31
C GLY A 339 -21.42 7.54 -8.41
N THR A 340 -20.86 6.35 -8.64
CA THR A 340 -19.88 6.10 -9.70
C THR A 340 -20.56 6.19 -11.08
N PRO A 341 -20.15 7.12 -11.97
CA PRO A 341 -20.67 7.22 -13.33
C PRO A 341 -20.51 5.89 -14.08
N LEU A 342 -21.42 5.60 -15.00
CA LEU A 342 -21.34 4.36 -15.81
C LEU A 342 -20.05 4.33 -16.66
N GLU A 343 -19.53 5.50 -17.01
CA GLU A 343 -18.28 5.68 -17.78
C GLU A 343 -17.05 5.20 -16.99
N GLU A 344 -17.05 5.30 -15.67
CA GLU A 344 -15.96 4.76 -14.83
C GLU A 344 -16.04 3.24 -14.66
N ALA A 345 -17.19 2.64 -14.98
CA ALA A 345 -17.40 1.20 -14.95
C ALA A 345 -17.07 0.51 -16.29
N SER A 346 -16.87 1.29 -17.38
CA SER A 346 -16.75 0.78 -18.76
C SER A 346 -15.34 0.51 -19.27
#